data_AF-A0A950WL84-F1
#
_entry.id   AF-A0A950WL84-F1
#
_cell.length_a   1.000
_cell.length_b   1.000
_cell.length_c   1.000
_cell.angle_alpha   90.00
_cell.angle_beta   90.00
_cell.angle_gamma   90.00
#
_symmetry.space_group_name_H-M   'P 1'
#
loop_
_entity.id
_entity.type
_entity.pdbx_description
1 polymer ?
#
loop_
_entity_poly.entity_id
_entity_poly.type
_entity_poly.pdbx_seq_one_letter_code
_entity_poly.pdbx_strand_id
1 'polypeptide(L)'
;VAGLDHILGGGLARNRLHLLEGNPGTGKTTIALQFLLAGAANGEVGIYVSLAETERELREGAGSHGWTIGDNIEIMELIPPESVLDPDQHQSLLYSSDLELGETIKRIFGTIERLRPKRVVIDSVSEIRLLAQSSLRYRRQILALKHYFAQNNSTVIMLDDLTTENVDRAVHSIAHSVIHLDQLAPIYGGERRRVRIVKCRGQGFASGYHDFIIKPGGVDVFPRLVAASHRSGFAGQLVTSGIGPLDSLLGGGIAAGSSTLIMGPAGTGKSLLVLQFIAAAVARGDRAALFVFDEELGLLFARAKSLGIDLAAMQEAGSLFVEQMDAAELSPGEFSHRVRACVDRERIRLVAIDSLNGYHAAMPEEQFLILHLHELLQYLNRQGATTFLTLAQHGMVGEMKQTVEVTYLADTVIMLRYFEALGRVRRAMSVIKKRTGPHEDTIREFRIDNRGITVGEPLEKFQGVLRGVPTYVGQSAPLME
;
A
#
# COMPACT_ATOMS: atom_id res chain seq x y z
N VAL A 1 -5.39 16.23 1.90
CA VAL A 1 -5.23 15.15 0.88
C VAL A 1 -5.26 13.83 1.63
N ALA A 2 -5.99 12.82 1.15
CA ALA A 2 -6.17 11.57 1.89
C ALA A 2 -4.80 10.93 2.21
N GLY A 3 -4.59 10.55 3.47
CA GLY A 3 -3.32 10.01 3.97
C GLY A 3 -2.19 11.03 4.15
N LEU A 4 -2.10 12.09 3.33
CA LEU A 4 -1.05 13.12 3.44
C LEU A 4 -1.13 13.84 4.79
N ASP A 5 -2.34 14.18 5.24
CA ASP A 5 -2.54 14.87 6.51
C ASP A 5 -2.12 13.98 7.69
N HIS A 6 -2.26 12.65 7.56
CA HIS A 6 -1.82 11.68 8.56
C HIS A 6 -0.29 11.65 8.66
N ILE A 7 0.43 11.57 7.53
CA ILE A 7 1.89 11.57 7.55
C ILE A 7 2.49 12.91 7.98
N LEU A 8 1.75 14.02 7.79
CA LEU A 8 2.11 15.35 8.30
C LEU A 8 1.75 15.56 9.78
N GLY A 9 1.05 14.63 10.45
CA GLY A 9 0.65 14.78 11.85
C GLY A 9 -0.48 15.80 12.06
N GLY A 10 -1.46 15.84 11.15
CA GLY A 10 -2.63 16.72 11.20
C GLY A 10 -2.74 17.72 10.05
N GLY A 11 -1.89 17.60 9.03
CA GLY A 11 -1.86 18.50 7.87
C GLY A 11 -0.79 19.59 7.94
N LEU A 12 -0.84 20.52 6.98
CA LEU A 12 0.13 21.62 6.86
C LEU A 12 -0.08 22.68 7.95
N ALA A 13 1.02 23.13 8.56
CA ALA A 13 1.01 24.22 9.54
C ALA A 13 0.49 25.54 8.90
N ARG A 14 -0.55 26.13 9.49
CA ARG A 14 -1.16 27.36 8.98
C ARG A 14 -0.18 28.54 8.97
N ASN A 15 -0.35 29.45 8.02
CA ASN A 15 0.40 30.70 7.89
C ASN A 15 1.92 30.47 7.71
N ARG A 16 2.28 29.35 7.07
CA ARG A 16 3.67 28.96 6.81
C ARG A 16 3.87 28.69 5.32
N LEU A 17 5.15 28.71 4.95
CA LEU A 17 5.64 28.36 3.63
C LEU A 17 6.04 26.88 3.61
N HIS A 18 5.48 26.11 2.70
CA HIS A 18 5.77 24.69 2.49
C HIS A 18 6.35 24.49 1.09
N LEU A 19 7.32 23.58 0.98
CA LEU A 19 7.89 23.19 -0.31
C LEU A 19 7.35 21.80 -0.67
N LEU A 20 6.81 21.68 -1.87
CA LEU A 20 6.46 20.41 -2.51
C LEU A 20 7.36 20.23 -3.72
N GLU A 21 8.27 19.26 -3.64
CA GLU A 21 9.29 19.04 -4.67
C GLU A 21 9.19 17.64 -5.26
N GLY A 22 9.66 17.48 -6.49
CA GLY A 22 9.70 16.20 -7.19
C GLY A 22 9.90 16.39 -8.68
N ASN A 23 10.39 15.37 -9.37
CA ASN A 23 10.57 15.40 -10.82
C ASN A 23 9.23 15.70 -11.56
N PRO A 24 9.27 16.14 -12.82
CA PRO A 24 8.06 16.26 -13.65
C PRO A 24 7.26 14.95 -13.66
N GLY A 25 5.92 15.03 -13.64
CA GLY A 25 5.04 13.85 -13.64
C GLY A 25 4.79 13.19 -12.28
N THR A 26 5.45 13.65 -11.21
CA THR A 26 5.29 13.08 -9.85
C THR A 26 3.95 13.42 -9.18
N GLY A 27 3.16 14.38 -9.68
CA GLY A 27 1.84 14.74 -9.12
C GLY A 27 1.79 16.01 -8.27
N LYS A 28 2.78 16.90 -8.42
CA LYS A 28 2.88 18.17 -7.66
C LYS A 28 1.64 19.07 -7.87
N THR A 29 1.30 19.35 -9.13
CA THR A 29 0.13 20.15 -9.53
C THR A 29 -1.16 19.54 -8.97
N THR A 30 -1.32 18.22 -9.04
CA THR A 30 -2.50 17.52 -8.50
C THR A 30 -2.65 17.73 -6.99
N ILE A 31 -1.59 17.56 -6.20
CA ILE A 31 -1.61 17.82 -4.74
C ILE A 31 -1.90 19.29 -4.46
N ALA A 32 -1.32 20.21 -5.24
CA ALA A 32 -1.49 21.65 -5.07
C ALA A 32 -2.93 22.09 -5.35
N LEU A 33 -3.55 21.57 -6.41
CA LEU A 33 -4.97 21.79 -6.70
C LEU A 33 -5.87 21.21 -5.61
N GLN A 34 -5.62 19.99 -5.12
CA GLN A 34 -6.38 19.43 -3.99
C GLN A 34 -6.26 20.28 -2.73
N PHE A 35 -5.10 20.88 -2.48
CA PHE A 35 -4.91 21.81 -1.38
C PHE A 35 -5.80 23.05 -1.52
N LEU A 36 -5.90 23.65 -2.70
CA LEU A 36 -6.79 24.80 -2.93
C LEU A 36 -8.27 24.41 -2.91
N LEU A 37 -8.65 23.32 -3.58
CA LEU A 37 -10.02 22.81 -3.63
C LEU A 37 -10.54 22.45 -2.24
N ALA A 38 -9.72 21.81 -1.40
CA ALA A 38 -10.08 21.56 -0.01
C ALA A 38 -10.26 22.86 0.81
N GLY A 39 -9.59 23.94 0.45
CA GLY A 39 -9.81 25.26 1.06
C GLY A 39 -11.13 25.88 0.60
N ALA A 40 -11.36 25.90 -0.71
CA ALA A 40 -12.58 26.41 -1.32
C ALA A 40 -13.83 25.71 -0.79
N ALA A 41 -13.78 24.38 -0.59
CA ALA A 41 -14.85 23.60 0.02
C ALA A 41 -15.15 24.01 1.48
N ASN A 42 -14.17 24.60 2.18
CA ASN A 42 -14.31 25.16 3.52
C ASN A 42 -14.59 26.68 3.51
N GLY A 43 -14.90 27.26 2.34
CA GLY A 43 -15.16 28.70 2.18
C GLY A 43 -13.90 29.58 2.20
N GLU A 44 -12.71 28.98 2.09
CA GLU A 44 -11.45 29.72 2.06
C GLU A 44 -11.10 30.16 0.63
N VAL A 45 -10.71 31.43 0.45
CA VAL A 45 -10.19 31.94 -0.83
C VAL A 45 -8.78 31.41 -1.06
N GLY A 46 -8.57 30.85 -2.26
CA GLY A 46 -7.30 30.32 -2.75
C GLY A 46 -6.77 31.11 -3.95
N ILE A 47 -5.44 31.15 -4.12
CA ILE A 47 -4.80 31.62 -5.35
C ILE A 47 -3.86 30.54 -5.87
N TYR A 48 -3.93 30.26 -7.16
CA TYR A 48 -2.92 29.51 -7.89
C TYR A 48 -2.09 30.47 -8.74
N VAL A 49 -0.81 30.66 -8.43
CA VAL A 49 0.10 31.45 -9.25
C VAL A 49 0.86 30.50 -10.16
N SER A 50 0.55 30.53 -11.45
CA SER A 50 1.22 29.71 -12.48
C SER A 50 2.22 30.54 -13.27
N LEU A 51 3.44 30.03 -13.40
CA LEU A 51 4.55 30.60 -14.16
C LEU A 51 4.88 29.77 -15.41
N ALA A 52 4.32 28.56 -15.52
CA ALA A 52 4.65 27.60 -16.59
C ALA A 52 3.42 27.07 -17.32
N GLU A 53 2.31 26.82 -16.62
CA GLU A 53 1.07 26.28 -17.20
C GLU A 53 0.02 27.38 -17.40
N THR A 54 -0.78 27.30 -18.46
CA THR A 54 -1.89 28.22 -18.71
C THR A 54 -3.08 27.93 -17.80
N GLU A 55 -3.96 28.92 -17.58
CA GLU A 55 -5.21 28.70 -16.84
C GLU A 55 -6.06 27.58 -17.47
N ARG A 56 -6.08 27.52 -18.81
CA ARG A 56 -6.83 26.49 -19.56
C ARG A 56 -6.32 25.09 -19.23
N GLU A 57 -5.00 24.87 -19.27
CA GLU A 57 -4.38 23.57 -18.97
C GLU A 57 -4.66 23.14 -17.52
N LEU A 58 -4.58 24.06 -16.56
CA LEU A 58 -4.90 23.77 -15.16
C LEU A 58 -6.36 23.34 -14.96
N ARG A 59 -7.29 24.01 -15.66
CA ARG A 59 -8.72 23.65 -15.63
C ARG A 59 -9.01 22.32 -16.32
N GLU A 60 -8.35 22.02 -17.44
CA GLU A 60 -8.43 20.73 -18.12
C GLU A 60 -7.86 19.59 -17.24
N GLY A 61 -6.71 19.82 -16.61
CA GLY A 61 -6.11 18.89 -15.64
C GLY A 61 -7.02 18.63 -14.45
N ALA A 62 -7.64 19.67 -13.88
CA ALA A 62 -8.66 19.51 -12.83
C ALA A 62 -9.87 18.71 -13.32
N GLY A 63 -10.33 18.96 -14.56
CA GLY A 63 -11.42 18.23 -15.20
C GLY A 63 -11.15 16.73 -15.34
N SER A 64 -9.90 16.34 -15.63
CA SER A 64 -9.50 14.91 -15.70
C SER A 64 -9.69 14.15 -14.37
N HIS A 65 -9.67 14.86 -13.25
CA HIS A 65 -9.96 14.32 -11.92
C HIS A 65 -11.43 14.49 -11.50
N GLY A 66 -12.29 15.01 -12.38
CA GLY A 66 -13.69 15.32 -12.08
C GLY A 66 -13.87 16.55 -11.20
N TRP A 67 -12.89 17.46 -11.16
CA TRP A 67 -12.97 18.69 -10.38
C TRP A 67 -13.38 19.88 -11.23
N THR A 68 -14.04 20.83 -10.59
CA THR A 68 -14.32 22.15 -11.17
C THR A 68 -13.67 23.20 -10.29
N ILE A 69 -12.80 24.02 -10.89
CA ILE A 69 -12.19 25.16 -10.21
C ILE A 69 -13.21 26.31 -10.20
N GLY A 70 -13.87 26.49 -9.05
CA GLY A 70 -14.87 27.54 -8.86
C GLY A 70 -14.29 28.90 -8.46
N ASP A 71 -15.17 29.88 -8.28
CA ASP A 71 -14.83 31.31 -8.07
C ASP A 71 -14.01 31.61 -6.81
N ASN A 72 -13.98 30.69 -5.84
CA ASN A 72 -13.16 30.82 -4.63
C ASN A 72 -11.66 30.57 -4.89
N ILE A 73 -11.28 30.19 -6.11
CA ILE A 73 -9.89 29.97 -6.51
C ILE A 73 -9.59 30.88 -7.70
N GLU A 74 -8.73 31.88 -7.48
CA GLU A 74 -8.18 32.71 -8.55
C GLU A 74 -6.97 32.01 -9.16
N ILE A 75 -6.96 31.82 -10.49
CA ILE A 75 -5.77 31.39 -11.22
C ILE A 75 -5.10 32.63 -11.81
N MET A 76 -3.83 32.81 -11.47
CA MET A 76 -3.01 33.92 -11.91
C MET A 76 -1.92 33.38 -12.82
N GLU A 77 -2.08 33.63 -14.11
CA GLU A 77 -1.09 33.29 -15.13
C GLU A 77 -0.06 34.42 -15.23
N LEU A 78 1.21 34.07 -14.97
CA LEU A 78 2.36 34.97 -15.01
C LEU A 78 3.37 34.57 -16.09
N ILE A 79 2.91 33.89 -17.13
CA ILE A 79 3.74 33.48 -18.27
C ILE A 79 4.46 34.73 -18.81
N PRO A 80 5.79 34.68 -19.03
CA PRO A 80 6.52 35.76 -19.67
C PRO A 80 5.81 36.09 -20.99
N PRO A 81 5.45 37.36 -21.25
CA PRO A 81 4.66 37.67 -22.42
C PRO A 81 5.36 37.20 -23.69
N GLU A 82 4.60 36.58 -24.61
CA GLU A 82 5.05 36.13 -25.94
C GLU A 82 5.69 37.25 -26.78
N SER A 83 5.67 38.51 -26.31
CA SER A 83 6.42 39.64 -26.86
C SER A 83 7.93 39.43 -26.97
N VAL A 84 8.50 38.36 -26.40
CA VAL A 84 9.89 37.95 -26.63
C VAL A 84 10.08 37.26 -28.00
N LEU A 85 9.00 36.78 -28.64
CA LEU A 85 9.02 36.09 -29.94
C LEU A 85 8.60 36.98 -31.12
N ASP A 86 8.19 38.23 -30.86
CA ASP A 86 7.81 39.18 -31.90
C ASP A 86 9.08 39.78 -32.54
N PRO A 87 9.44 39.44 -33.80
CA PRO A 87 10.70 39.84 -34.41
C PRO A 87 10.86 41.36 -34.48
N ASP A 88 9.76 42.10 -34.54
CA ASP A 88 9.72 43.56 -34.68
C ASP A 88 9.94 44.32 -33.35
N GLN A 89 9.93 43.63 -32.20
CA GLN A 89 10.21 44.23 -30.88
C GLN A 89 11.69 44.14 -30.46
N HIS A 90 12.59 43.68 -31.34
CA HIS A 90 14.03 43.61 -31.09
C HIS A 90 14.74 44.98 -31.01
N GLN A 91 14.03 46.09 -31.22
CA GLN A 91 14.62 47.42 -31.08
C GLN A 91 14.21 48.05 -29.75
N SER A 92 15.19 48.08 -28.84
CA SER A 92 15.29 48.93 -27.66
C SER A 92 14.37 48.60 -26.48
N LEU A 93 14.72 47.54 -25.73
CA LEU A 93 14.90 47.56 -24.26
C LEU A 93 15.34 46.15 -23.84
N LEU A 94 16.61 45.99 -23.45
CA LEU A 94 17.03 44.83 -22.66
C LEU A 94 16.27 44.92 -21.33
N TYR A 95 15.16 44.21 -21.19
CA TYR A 95 14.54 44.03 -19.89
C TYR A 95 15.59 43.35 -19.02
N SER A 96 16.07 44.06 -17.98
CA SER A 96 16.94 43.42 -17.01
C SER A 96 16.10 42.38 -16.28
N SER A 97 16.68 41.19 -16.05
CA SER A 97 16.08 40.16 -15.20
C SER A 97 15.68 40.67 -13.80
N ASP A 98 16.23 41.83 -13.40
CA ASP A 98 15.84 42.64 -12.24
C ASP A 98 14.43 43.23 -12.30
N LEU A 99 14.04 43.81 -13.44
CA LEU A 99 12.70 44.39 -13.62
C LEU A 99 11.63 43.29 -13.71
N GLU A 100 11.88 42.24 -14.49
CA GLU A 100 10.92 41.15 -14.72
C GLU A 100 10.53 40.41 -13.43
N LEU A 101 11.52 40.03 -12.61
CA LEU A 101 11.27 39.36 -11.34
C LEU A 101 10.58 40.29 -10.32
N GLY A 102 11.00 41.55 -10.29
CA GLY A 102 10.42 42.56 -9.41
C GLY A 102 8.95 42.85 -9.74
N GLU A 103 8.61 42.96 -11.03
CA GLU A 103 7.23 43.14 -11.49
C GLU A 103 6.38 41.91 -11.20
N THR A 104 6.89 40.71 -11.45
CA THR A 104 6.20 39.44 -11.16
C THR A 104 5.82 39.36 -9.68
N ILE A 105 6.76 39.62 -8.78
CA ILE A 105 6.50 39.62 -7.33
C ILE A 105 5.51 40.73 -6.93
N LYS A 106 5.63 41.93 -7.51
CA LYS A 106 4.67 43.03 -7.25
C LYS A 106 3.24 42.66 -7.68
N ARG A 107 3.07 42.02 -8.84
CA ARG A 107 1.76 41.55 -9.30
C ARG A 107 1.18 40.52 -8.33
N ILE A 108 1.99 39.55 -7.88
CA ILE A 108 1.58 38.57 -6.87
C ILE A 108 1.09 39.28 -5.60
N PHE A 109 1.85 40.24 -5.08
CA PHE A 109 1.48 41.02 -3.89
C PHE A 109 0.19 41.82 -4.07
N GLY A 110 0.01 42.48 -5.21
CA GLY A 110 -1.23 43.22 -5.52
C GLY A 110 -2.46 42.32 -5.50
N THR A 111 -2.36 41.10 -6.06
CA THR A 111 -3.46 40.13 -6.04
C THR A 111 -3.75 39.63 -4.61
N ILE A 112 -2.72 39.37 -3.82
CA ILE A 112 -2.86 38.94 -2.41
C ILE A 112 -3.52 40.04 -1.57
N GLU A 113 -3.17 41.31 -1.77
CA GLU A 113 -3.79 42.44 -1.06
C GLU A 113 -5.27 42.58 -1.40
N ARG A 114 -5.62 42.38 -2.67
CA ARG A 114 -7.01 42.44 -3.16
C ARG A 114 -7.86 41.29 -2.62
N LEU A 115 -7.35 40.05 -2.67
CA LEU A 115 -8.14 38.84 -2.40
C LEU A 115 -7.98 38.30 -0.97
N ARG A 116 -6.92 38.68 -0.25
CA ARG A 116 -6.56 38.18 1.10
C ARG A 116 -6.71 36.66 1.25
N PRO A 117 -6.07 35.86 0.37
CA PRO A 117 -6.26 34.42 0.35
C PRO A 117 -5.74 33.74 1.61
N LYS A 118 -6.42 32.67 2.02
CA LYS A 118 -5.93 31.78 3.09
C LYS A 118 -4.97 30.73 2.57
N ARG A 119 -5.06 30.38 1.28
CA ARG A 119 -4.22 29.38 0.63
C ARG A 119 -3.61 29.94 -0.65
N VAL A 120 -2.32 29.71 -0.84
CA VAL A 120 -1.61 30.15 -2.04
C VAL A 120 -0.75 29.01 -2.55
N VAL A 121 -0.81 28.75 -3.86
CA VAL A 121 0.13 27.89 -4.57
C VAL A 121 0.98 28.77 -5.48
N ILE A 122 2.29 28.49 -5.52
CA ILE A 122 3.23 29.11 -6.46
C ILE A 122 3.88 27.98 -7.26
N ASP A 123 3.58 27.95 -8.56
CA ASP A 123 4.01 26.90 -9.48
C ASP A 123 4.72 27.51 -10.71
N SER A 124 6.03 27.36 -10.92
CA SER A 124 7.00 26.69 -10.06
C SER A 124 8.08 27.67 -9.58
N VAL A 125 8.73 27.37 -8.45
CA VAL A 125 9.88 28.17 -7.99
C VAL A 125 11.11 28.02 -8.89
N SER A 126 11.10 27.06 -9.81
CA SER A 126 12.13 26.92 -10.85
C SER A 126 12.17 28.15 -11.77
N GLU A 127 11.00 28.70 -12.14
CA GLU A 127 10.92 29.91 -12.97
C GLU A 127 11.43 31.15 -12.21
N ILE A 128 11.09 31.26 -10.92
CA ILE A 128 11.63 32.32 -10.04
C ILE A 128 13.16 32.23 -9.96
N ARG A 129 13.71 31.01 -9.91
CA ARG A 129 15.16 30.77 -9.90
C ARG A 129 15.82 31.20 -11.20
N LEU A 130 15.19 30.87 -12.33
CA LEU A 130 15.66 31.26 -13.66
C LEU A 130 15.74 32.79 -13.78
N LEU A 131 14.68 33.50 -13.40
CA LEU A 131 14.61 34.96 -13.40
C LEU A 131 15.61 35.62 -12.42
N ALA A 132 15.93 34.96 -11.31
CA ALA A 132 16.86 35.51 -10.31
C ALA A 132 18.33 35.51 -10.77
N GLN A 133 18.71 34.64 -11.72
CA GLN A 133 20.06 34.47 -12.30
C GLN A 133 21.23 34.23 -11.30
N SER A 134 20.98 34.30 -9.99
CA SER A 134 21.96 34.01 -8.92
C SER A 134 21.29 33.42 -7.67
N SER A 135 21.99 32.51 -7.00
CA SER A 135 21.50 31.82 -5.80
C SER A 135 21.20 32.77 -4.63
N LEU A 136 22.04 33.78 -4.41
CA LEU A 136 21.82 34.80 -3.37
C LEU A 136 20.56 35.64 -3.64
N ARG A 137 20.33 36.04 -4.89
CA ARG A 137 19.14 36.80 -5.29
C ARG A 137 17.89 35.94 -5.14
N TYR A 138 17.93 34.70 -5.63
CA TYR A 138 16.86 33.72 -5.44
C TYR A 138 16.50 33.54 -3.96
N ARG A 139 17.51 33.28 -3.11
CA ARG A 139 17.32 33.13 -1.66
C ARG A 139 16.68 34.37 -1.03
N ARG A 140 17.10 35.58 -1.40
CA ARG A 140 16.52 36.84 -0.91
C ARG A 140 15.05 36.98 -1.30
N GLN A 141 14.68 36.63 -2.54
CA GLN A 141 13.29 36.69 -2.98
C GLN A 141 12.39 35.69 -2.25
N ILE A 142 12.85 34.44 -2.07
CA ILE A 142 12.10 33.43 -1.30
C ILE A 142 11.93 33.86 0.16
N LEU A 143 12.92 34.52 0.77
CA LEU A 143 12.78 35.11 2.10
C LEU A 143 11.76 36.25 2.16
N ALA A 144 11.76 37.14 1.15
CA ALA A 144 10.81 38.23 1.06
C ALA A 144 9.37 37.69 0.92
N LEU A 145 9.13 36.74 0.02
CA LEU A 145 7.85 36.05 -0.13
C LEU A 145 7.42 35.41 1.19
N LYS A 146 8.29 34.63 1.84
CA LYS A 146 7.99 33.99 3.12
C LYS A 146 7.56 35.00 4.19
N HIS A 147 8.26 36.13 4.32
CA HIS A 147 7.94 37.14 5.31
C HIS A 147 6.59 37.79 5.01
N TYR A 148 6.34 38.11 3.75
CA TYR A 148 5.10 38.72 3.28
C TYR A 148 3.88 37.81 3.52
N PHE A 149 3.96 36.53 3.15
CA PHE A 149 2.85 35.59 3.38
C PHE A 149 2.58 35.31 4.86
N ALA A 150 3.63 35.29 5.69
CA ALA A 150 3.48 35.14 7.13
C ALA A 150 2.74 36.33 7.76
N GLN A 151 2.95 37.56 7.26
CA GLN A 151 2.23 38.75 7.71
C GLN A 151 0.76 38.77 7.25
N ASN A 152 0.48 38.18 6.08
CA ASN A 152 -0.87 38.14 5.50
C ASN A 152 -1.71 36.92 5.93
N ASN A 153 -1.23 36.10 6.86
CA ASN A 153 -1.92 34.91 7.36
C ASN A 153 -2.35 33.94 6.24
N SER A 154 -1.48 33.73 5.25
CA SER A 154 -1.69 32.79 4.15
C SER A 154 -0.80 31.56 4.32
N THR A 155 -1.36 30.38 4.04
CA THR A 155 -0.61 29.12 3.97
C THR A 155 -0.19 28.88 2.54
N VAL A 156 1.10 28.67 2.31
CA VAL A 156 1.67 28.69 0.96
C VAL A 156 2.32 27.35 0.64
N ILE A 157 2.04 26.81 -0.55
CA ILE A 157 2.78 25.70 -1.15
C ILE A 157 3.57 26.24 -2.35
N MET A 158 4.88 26.01 -2.36
CA MET A 158 5.77 26.26 -3.50
C MET A 158 6.10 24.94 -4.19
N LEU A 159 5.96 24.88 -5.52
CA LEU A 159 6.30 23.69 -6.32
C LEU A 159 7.71 23.81 -6.90
N ASP A 160 8.56 22.79 -6.75
CA ASP A 160 9.92 22.73 -7.31
C ASP A 160 10.11 21.44 -8.11
N ASP A 161 10.64 21.57 -9.32
CA ASP A 161 10.71 20.47 -10.30
C ASP A 161 12.07 19.73 -10.30
N LEU A 162 12.99 20.07 -9.38
CA LEU A 162 14.30 19.41 -9.21
C LEU A 162 15.15 19.31 -10.51
N THR A 163 14.82 20.06 -11.55
CA THR A 163 15.42 20.00 -12.89
C THR A 163 16.87 20.48 -12.98
N THR A 164 17.42 21.04 -11.89
CA THR A 164 18.79 21.55 -11.86
C THR A 164 19.65 20.70 -10.93
N GLU A 165 20.79 20.20 -11.44
CA GLU A 165 21.74 19.34 -10.70
C GLU A 165 22.22 19.97 -9.38
N ASN A 166 22.27 21.30 -9.33
CA ASN A 166 22.45 22.06 -8.10
C ASN A 166 21.09 22.34 -7.46
N VAL A 167 20.61 21.41 -6.65
CA VAL A 167 19.50 21.67 -5.71
C VAL A 167 19.96 22.77 -4.77
N ASP A 168 19.65 24.02 -5.11
CA ASP A 168 19.94 25.15 -4.25
C ASP A 168 19.14 24.96 -2.95
N ARG A 169 19.84 24.53 -1.89
CA ARG A 169 19.27 24.28 -0.57
C ARG A 169 18.71 25.55 0.07
N ALA A 170 18.72 26.69 -0.62
CA ALA A 170 18.07 27.92 -0.23
C ALA A 170 16.62 27.69 0.21
N VAL A 171 15.74 27.17 -0.67
CA VAL A 171 14.31 26.96 -0.33
C VAL A 171 14.17 25.89 0.74
N HIS A 172 14.95 24.81 0.64
CA HIS A 172 15.03 23.78 1.68
C HIS A 172 15.31 24.38 3.05
N SER A 173 16.23 25.33 3.19
CA SER A 173 16.54 25.93 4.50
C SER A 173 15.45 26.89 5.01
N ILE A 174 14.70 27.51 4.09
CA ILE A 174 13.71 28.56 4.37
C ILE A 174 12.34 27.96 4.69
N ALA A 175 11.93 26.92 3.97
CA ALA A 175 10.61 26.31 4.09
C ALA A 175 10.35 25.78 5.51
N HIS A 176 9.09 25.78 5.91
CA HIS A 176 8.65 25.26 7.20
C HIS A 176 8.59 23.73 7.17
N SER A 177 7.98 23.17 6.12
CA SER A 177 8.09 21.76 5.77
C SER A 177 8.57 21.58 4.33
N VAL A 178 9.16 20.42 4.06
CA VAL A 178 9.56 19.99 2.71
C VAL A 178 8.99 18.60 2.49
N ILE A 179 8.16 18.49 1.46
CA ILE A 179 7.49 17.28 1.01
C ILE A 179 8.13 16.90 -0.32
N HIS A 180 8.67 15.69 -0.40
CA HIS A 180 9.38 15.22 -1.57
C HIS A 180 8.62 14.06 -2.20
N LEU A 181 8.29 14.22 -3.48
CA LEU A 181 7.66 13.22 -4.33
C LEU A 181 8.70 12.55 -5.21
N ASP A 182 8.60 11.24 -5.30
CA ASP A 182 9.48 10.38 -6.07
C ASP A 182 8.63 9.49 -6.98
N GLN A 183 9.14 9.20 -8.16
CA GLN A 183 8.50 8.36 -9.16
C GLN A 183 9.53 7.37 -9.69
N LEU A 184 9.23 6.10 -9.51
CA LEU A 184 10.04 4.98 -9.94
C LEU A 184 9.30 4.27 -11.07
N ALA A 185 10.00 4.07 -12.19
CA ALA A 185 9.55 3.20 -13.25
C ALA A 185 10.20 1.81 -13.04
N PRO A 186 9.47 0.82 -12.50
CA PRO A 186 9.97 -0.54 -12.44
C PRO A 186 10.16 -1.10 -13.86
N ILE A 187 10.94 -2.18 -14.00
CA ILE A 187 11.15 -2.89 -15.27
C ILE A 187 9.85 -3.48 -15.80
N TYR A 188 8.91 -3.79 -14.90
CA TYR A 188 7.59 -4.33 -15.23
C TYR A 188 6.50 -3.76 -14.31
N GLY A 189 5.32 -3.47 -14.87
CA GLY A 189 4.18 -2.92 -14.14
C GLY A 189 4.01 -1.41 -14.27
N GLY A 190 3.07 -0.87 -13.49
CA GLY A 190 2.79 0.56 -13.45
C GLY A 190 3.86 1.39 -12.73
N GLU A 191 3.84 2.71 -12.96
CA GLU A 191 4.73 3.63 -12.25
C GLU A 191 4.45 3.65 -10.75
N ARG A 192 5.50 3.51 -9.95
CA ARG A 192 5.40 3.60 -8.50
C ARG A 192 5.70 5.01 -8.04
N ARG A 193 4.77 5.62 -7.30
CA ARG A 193 4.96 6.95 -6.71
C ARG A 193 5.11 6.87 -5.20
N ARG A 194 6.04 7.63 -4.65
CA ARG A 194 6.34 7.67 -3.21
C ARG A 194 6.48 9.10 -2.71
N VAL A 195 5.95 9.38 -1.53
CA VAL A 195 6.12 10.65 -0.84
C VAL A 195 6.92 10.44 0.44
N ARG A 196 7.85 11.35 0.72
CA ARG A 196 8.50 11.45 2.04
C ARG A 196 8.42 12.87 2.56
N ILE A 197 8.28 12.99 3.87
CA ILE A 197 8.42 14.27 4.56
C ILE A 197 9.89 14.42 4.94
N VAL A 198 10.59 15.38 4.33
CA VAL A 198 12.02 15.63 4.60
C VAL A 198 12.20 16.36 5.93
N LYS A 199 11.28 17.28 6.21
CA LYS A 199 11.19 17.99 7.48
C LYS A 199 9.81 18.58 7.69
N CYS A 200 9.43 18.73 8.96
CA CYS A 200 8.40 19.65 9.44
C CYS A 200 8.91 20.32 10.72
N ARG A 201 8.93 21.65 10.78
CA ARG A 201 9.44 22.37 11.96
C ARG A 201 8.36 22.50 13.04
N GLY A 202 8.63 22.04 14.25
CA GLY A 202 7.71 22.21 15.38
C GLY A 202 6.49 21.28 15.35
N GLN A 203 6.49 20.26 14.50
CA GLN A 203 5.46 19.25 14.38
C GLN A 203 6.11 17.88 14.12
N GLY A 204 5.60 16.83 14.78
CA GLY A 204 5.99 15.46 14.48
C GLY A 204 5.37 14.99 13.17
N PHE A 205 6.09 14.17 12.41
CA PHE A 205 5.63 13.64 11.11
C PHE A 205 6.06 12.18 10.98
N ALA A 206 5.37 11.43 10.11
CA ALA A 206 5.77 10.06 9.76
C ALA A 206 6.98 10.09 8.83
N SER A 207 8.08 9.48 9.27
CA SER A 207 9.34 9.43 8.52
C SER A 207 9.37 8.26 7.53
N GLY A 208 10.20 8.39 6.51
CA GLY A 208 10.40 7.36 5.48
C GLY A 208 9.53 7.61 4.25
N TYR A 209 9.57 6.67 3.31
CA TYR A 209 8.72 6.71 2.12
C TYR A 209 7.34 6.12 2.41
N HIS A 210 6.33 6.75 1.83
CA HIS A 210 4.94 6.33 1.82
C HIS A 210 4.51 6.22 0.36
N ASP A 211 3.92 5.10 -0.03
CA ASP A 211 3.42 4.97 -1.40
C ASP A 211 2.20 5.87 -1.59
N PHE A 212 1.96 6.31 -2.81
CA PHE A 212 0.72 6.99 -3.19
C PHE A 212 0.36 6.68 -4.63
N ILE A 213 -0.92 6.87 -4.97
CA ILE A 213 -1.41 6.77 -6.34
C ILE A 213 -2.09 8.07 -6.73
N ILE A 214 -2.17 8.28 -8.04
CA ILE A 214 -2.95 9.35 -8.66
C ILE A 214 -4.05 8.66 -9.46
N LYS A 215 -5.31 8.98 -9.15
CA LYS A 215 -6.48 8.40 -9.82
C LYS A 215 -7.52 9.50 -10.10
N PRO A 216 -8.61 9.23 -10.85
CA PRO A 216 -9.74 10.14 -10.88
C PRO A 216 -10.20 10.47 -9.44
N GLY A 217 -10.33 11.75 -9.11
CA GLY A 217 -10.56 12.22 -7.73
C GLY A 217 -9.30 12.61 -6.94
N GLY A 218 -8.09 12.40 -7.47
CA GLY A 218 -6.83 12.99 -6.99
C GLY A 218 -5.80 12.01 -6.46
N VAL A 219 -4.96 12.51 -5.54
CA VAL A 219 -3.90 11.75 -4.86
C VAL A 219 -4.43 11.08 -3.60
N ASP A 220 -4.13 9.79 -3.46
CA ASP A 220 -4.32 9.01 -2.24
C ASP A 220 -2.97 8.52 -1.72
N VAL A 221 -2.57 9.00 -0.54
CA VAL A 221 -1.34 8.57 0.12
C VAL A 221 -1.63 7.38 1.02
N PHE A 222 -0.74 6.39 0.99
CA PHE A 222 -0.75 5.20 1.82
C PHE A 222 0.36 5.28 2.87
N PRO A 223 0.05 5.75 4.10
CA PRO A 223 1.04 5.84 5.17
C PRO A 223 1.69 4.49 5.42
N ARG A 224 3.01 4.50 5.62
CA ARG A 224 3.77 3.30 5.94
C ARG A 224 3.26 2.77 7.27
N LEU A 225 3.02 1.46 7.31
CA LEU A 225 2.59 0.81 8.53
C LEU A 225 3.72 0.85 9.56
N VAL A 226 3.38 1.22 10.80
CA VAL A 226 4.29 1.11 11.94
C VAL A 226 3.54 0.35 13.02
N ALA A 227 3.69 -0.98 13.03
CA ALA A 227 2.94 -1.85 13.93
C ALA A 227 3.02 -1.41 15.39
N ALA A 228 4.19 -0.92 15.83
CA ALA A 228 4.47 -0.42 17.19
C ALA A 228 3.45 0.62 17.71
N SER A 229 2.85 1.42 16.83
CA SER A 229 1.91 2.50 17.19
C SER A 229 0.51 2.01 17.56
N HIS A 230 0.16 0.76 17.23
CA HIS A 230 -1.12 0.16 17.56
C HIS A 230 -0.91 -0.85 18.69
N ARG A 231 -1.33 -0.52 19.92
CA ARG A 231 -1.37 -1.46 21.05
C ARG A 231 -2.83 -1.78 21.35
N SER A 232 -3.22 -3.02 21.14
CA SER A 232 -4.47 -3.56 21.68
C SER A 232 -4.14 -4.82 22.47
N GLY A 233 -4.71 -4.94 23.67
CA GLY A 233 -4.58 -6.13 24.51
C GLY A 233 -5.68 -7.11 24.13
N PHE A 234 -5.43 -7.96 23.12
CA PHE A 234 -6.40 -8.96 22.69
C PHE A 234 -6.05 -10.32 23.27
N ALA A 235 -6.94 -10.88 24.10
CA ALA A 235 -6.92 -12.27 24.52
C ALA A 235 -8.01 -13.01 23.73
N GLY A 236 -7.62 -13.59 22.60
CA GLY A 236 -8.56 -14.22 21.66
C GLY A 236 -8.86 -15.68 21.98
N GLN A 237 -10.05 -16.13 21.56
CA GLN A 237 -10.43 -17.54 21.55
C GLN A 237 -9.73 -18.28 20.39
N LEU A 238 -9.68 -19.62 20.44
CA LEU A 238 -9.11 -20.43 19.35
C LEU A 238 -10.04 -20.41 18.12
N VAL A 239 -9.45 -20.20 16.94
CA VAL A 239 -10.09 -20.35 15.64
C VAL A 239 -10.02 -21.81 15.22
N THR A 240 -11.18 -22.47 15.18
CA THR A 240 -11.31 -23.86 14.75
C THR A 240 -11.67 -23.96 13.26
N SER A 241 -11.23 -25.05 12.65
CA SER A 241 -11.50 -25.42 11.25
C SER A 241 -12.89 -26.03 11.04
N GLY A 242 -13.54 -26.49 12.12
CA GLY A 242 -14.77 -27.28 12.04
C GLY A 242 -14.51 -28.75 11.70
N ILE A 243 -13.25 -29.17 11.57
CA ILE A 243 -12.84 -30.56 11.34
C ILE A 243 -12.12 -31.04 12.61
N GLY A 244 -12.80 -31.86 13.42
CA GLY A 244 -12.29 -32.30 14.73
C GLY A 244 -10.87 -32.88 14.71
N PRO A 245 -10.52 -33.80 13.79
CA PRO A 245 -9.15 -34.31 13.70
C PRO A 245 -8.10 -33.27 13.28
N LEU A 246 -8.48 -32.27 12.49
CA LEU A 246 -7.60 -31.15 12.12
C LEU A 246 -7.40 -30.20 13.31
N ASP A 247 -8.46 -29.91 14.05
CA ASP A 247 -8.37 -29.10 15.27
C ASP A 247 -7.54 -29.81 16.33
N SER A 248 -7.62 -31.14 16.42
CA SER A 248 -6.78 -31.97 17.30
C SER A 248 -5.31 -31.93 16.90
N LEU A 249 -5.01 -32.07 15.60
CA LEU A 249 -3.66 -31.89 15.04
C LEU A 249 -3.07 -30.51 15.42
N LEU A 250 -3.94 -29.49 15.44
CA LEU A 250 -3.59 -28.12 15.86
C LEU A 250 -3.67 -27.89 17.38
N GLY A 251 -3.91 -28.90 18.21
CA GLY A 251 -4.01 -28.74 19.67
C GLY A 251 -5.20 -27.88 20.13
N GLY A 252 -6.36 -28.08 19.50
CA GLY A 252 -7.61 -27.36 19.76
C GLY A 252 -7.93 -26.20 18.80
N GLY A 253 -7.09 -25.97 17.78
CA GLY A 253 -7.25 -24.89 16.80
C GLY A 253 -6.14 -23.82 16.87
N ILE A 254 -6.35 -22.72 16.15
CA ILE A 254 -5.35 -21.67 15.92
C ILE A 254 -5.59 -20.50 16.87
N ALA A 255 -4.53 -19.94 17.46
CA ALA A 255 -4.69 -18.77 18.33
C ALA A 255 -5.23 -17.57 17.54
N ALA A 256 -6.28 -16.90 18.03
CA ALA A 256 -6.74 -15.68 17.38
C ALA A 256 -5.71 -14.56 17.50
N GLY A 257 -5.62 -13.71 16.46
CA GLY A 257 -4.56 -12.71 16.37
C GLY A 257 -3.17 -13.31 16.16
N SER A 258 -3.09 -14.47 15.50
CA SER A 258 -1.82 -15.09 15.08
C SER A 258 -1.78 -15.31 13.57
N SER A 259 -0.57 -15.51 13.04
CA SER A 259 -0.36 -15.80 11.62
C SER A 259 -0.12 -17.30 11.39
N THR A 260 -0.81 -17.86 10.39
CA THR A 260 -0.72 -19.26 9.98
C THR A 260 -0.26 -19.35 8.53
N LEU A 261 0.85 -20.04 8.30
CA LEU A 261 1.37 -20.32 6.96
C LEU A 261 1.05 -21.77 6.57
N ILE A 262 0.36 -21.93 5.45
CA ILE A 262 0.04 -23.23 4.85
C ILE A 262 0.95 -23.44 3.65
N MET A 263 1.85 -24.41 3.76
CA MET A 263 2.91 -24.68 2.79
C MET A 263 2.67 -26.00 2.08
N GLY A 264 3.13 -26.13 0.84
CA GLY A 264 3.21 -27.42 0.16
C GLY A 264 3.12 -27.32 -1.36
N PRO A 265 3.35 -28.42 -2.09
CA PRO A 265 3.28 -28.46 -3.55
C PRO A 265 1.95 -27.94 -4.13
N ALA A 266 1.92 -27.59 -5.41
CA ALA A 266 0.69 -27.23 -6.10
C ALA A 266 -0.35 -28.38 -6.05
N GLY A 267 -1.63 -28.03 -5.89
CA GLY A 267 -2.73 -29.00 -5.85
C GLY A 267 -2.90 -29.82 -4.55
N THR A 268 -2.06 -29.60 -3.52
CA THR A 268 -2.21 -30.32 -2.24
C THR A 268 -3.43 -29.91 -1.43
N GLY A 269 -4.09 -28.79 -1.74
CA GLY A 269 -5.29 -28.32 -1.03
C GLY A 269 -5.07 -27.14 -0.08
N LYS A 270 -3.99 -26.37 -0.26
CA LYS A 270 -3.70 -25.17 0.55
C LYS A 270 -4.86 -24.17 0.59
N SER A 271 -5.33 -23.75 -0.59
CA SER A 271 -6.45 -22.83 -0.74
C SER A 271 -7.73 -23.41 -0.14
N LEU A 272 -8.01 -24.71 -0.36
CA LEU A 272 -9.19 -25.34 0.24
C LEU A 272 -9.15 -25.35 1.76
N LEU A 273 -7.98 -25.59 2.36
CA LEU A 273 -7.80 -25.55 3.81
C LEU A 273 -8.09 -24.14 4.35
N VAL A 274 -7.65 -23.09 3.66
CA VAL A 274 -7.99 -21.70 4.01
C VAL A 274 -9.49 -21.45 3.91
N LEU A 275 -10.13 -21.87 2.82
CA LEU A 275 -11.58 -21.71 2.63
C LEU A 275 -12.38 -22.45 3.72
N GLN A 276 -11.90 -23.60 4.18
CA GLN A 276 -12.52 -24.33 5.29
C GLN A 276 -12.50 -23.51 6.60
N PHE A 277 -11.38 -22.87 6.92
CA PHE A 277 -11.30 -21.97 8.08
C PHE A 277 -12.18 -20.73 7.93
N ILE A 278 -12.24 -20.15 6.73
CA ILE A 278 -13.14 -19.02 6.43
C ILE A 278 -14.59 -19.45 6.66
N ALA A 279 -15.02 -20.57 6.08
CA ALA A 279 -16.39 -21.07 6.20
C ALA A 279 -16.75 -21.36 7.66
N ALA A 280 -15.84 -21.97 8.42
CA ALA A 280 -16.05 -22.24 9.84
C ALA A 280 -16.14 -20.95 10.67
N ALA A 281 -15.34 -19.93 10.36
CA ALA A 281 -15.41 -18.62 11.02
C ALA A 281 -16.72 -17.90 10.72
N VAL A 282 -17.13 -17.85 9.45
CA VAL A 282 -18.41 -17.25 9.03
C VAL A 282 -19.59 -17.97 9.68
N ALA A 283 -19.56 -19.30 9.77
CA ALA A 283 -20.60 -20.07 10.45
C ALA A 283 -20.71 -19.76 11.95
N ARG A 284 -19.64 -19.27 12.59
CA ARG A 284 -19.65 -18.79 13.98
C ARG A 284 -20.05 -17.31 14.13
N GLY A 285 -20.32 -16.62 13.02
CA GLY A 285 -20.68 -15.20 12.99
C GLY A 285 -19.49 -14.24 12.88
N ASP A 286 -18.27 -14.75 12.68
CA ASP A 286 -17.12 -13.91 12.38
C ASP A 286 -17.15 -13.40 10.92
N ARG A 287 -16.47 -12.28 10.66
CA ARG A 287 -16.26 -11.77 9.31
C ARG A 287 -14.86 -12.11 8.81
N ALA A 288 -14.77 -12.47 7.54
CA ALA A 288 -13.52 -12.86 6.90
C ALA A 288 -13.21 -11.97 5.68
N ALA A 289 -11.92 -11.83 5.35
CA ALA A 289 -11.45 -11.22 4.11
C ALA A 289 -10.48 -12.16 3.38
N LEU A 290 -10.64 -12.30 2.08
CA LEU A 290 -9.83 -13.15 1.21
C LEU A 290 -9.23 -12.30 0.08
N PHE A 291 -7.91 -12.18 0.08
CA PHE A 291 -7.13 -11.50 -0.96
C PHE A 291 -6.47 -12.55 -1.85
N VAL A 292 -6.86 -12.58 -3.12
CA VAL A 292 -6.47 -13.62 -4.09
C VAL A 292 -5.53 -13.03 -5.13
N PHE A 293 -4.35 -13.63 -5.31
CA PHE A 293 -3.33 -13.21 -6.29
C PHE A 293 -3.21 -14.18 -7.48
N ASP A 294 -3.41 -15.48 -7.25
CA ASP A 294 -3.06 -16.51 -8.25
C ASP A 294 -4.24 -17.02 -9.08
N GLU A 295 -5.48 -16.79 -8.64
CA GLU A 295 -6.68 -17.42 -9.20
C GLU A 295 -7.78 -16.41 -9.53
N GLU A 296 -8.42 -16.59 -10.68
CA GLU A 296 -9.59 -15.81 -11.08
C GLU A 296 -10.79 -16.11 -10.16
N LEU A 297 -11.50 -15.07 -9.73
CA LEU A 297 -12.63 -15.22 -8.81
C LEU A 297 -13.71 -16.19 -9.33
N GLY A 298 -14.01 -16.18 -10.63
CA GLY A 298 -15.01 -17.08 -11.21
C GLY A 298 -14.70 -18.57 -10.97
N LEU A 299 -13.45 -18.96 -11.20
CA LEU A 299 -12.98 -20.33 -10.97
C LEU A 299 -12.93 -20.68 -9.48
N LEU A 300 -12.45 -19.75 -8.65
CA LEU A 300 -12.41 -19.92 -7.19
C LEU A 300 -13.81 -20.20 -6.63
N PHE A 301 -14.81 -19.43 -7.06
CA PHE A 301 -16.19 -19.54 -6.57
C PHE A 301 -16.82 -20.85 -7.03
N ALA A 302 -16.66 -21.22 -8.30
CA ALA A 302 -17.17 -22.49 -8.83
C ALA A 302 -16.56 -23.69 -8.11
N ARG A 303 -15.24 -23.67 -7.86
CA ARG A 303 -14.52 -24.73 -7.14
C ARG A 303 -14.91 -24.81 -5.67
N ALA A 304 -15.06 -23.67 -5.00
CA ALA A 304 -15.50 -23.65 -3.60
C ALA A 304 -16.92 -24.22 -3.48
N LYS A 305 -17.82 -23.83 -4.40
CA LYS A 305 -19.22 -24.27 -4.42
C LYS A 305 -19.36 -25.78 -4.65
N SER A 306 -18.55 -26.36 -5.53
CA SER A 306 -18.56 -27.82 -5.76
C SER A 306 -18.10 -28.64 -4.55
N LEU A 307 -17.41 -28.00 -3.60
CA LEU A 307 -16.95 -28.57 -2.33
C LEU A 307 -17.84 -28.16 -1.14
N GLY A 308 -19.01 -27.56 -1.42
CA GLY A 308 -20.00 -27.19 -0.39
C GLY A 308 -19.74 -25.85 0.31
N ILE A 309 -18.81 -25.03 -0.19
CA ILE A 309 -18.49 -23.71 0.36
C ILE A 309 -19.02 -22.63 -0.61
N ASP A 310 -20.17 -22.03 -0.28
CA ASP A 310 -20.77 -20.98 -1.12
C ASP A 310 -20.24 -19.59 -0.76
N LEU A 311 -19.13 -19.20 -1.41
CA LEU A 311 -18.48 -17.89 -1.20
C LEU A 311 -19.37 -16.73 -1.65
N ALA A 312 -20.19 -16.92 -2.69
CA ALA A 312 -21.10 -15.89 -3.17
C ALA A 312 -22.14 -15.55 -2.10
N ALA A 313 -22.76 -16.58 -1.51
CA ALA A 313 -23.71 -16.37 -0.42
C ALA A 313 -23.07 -15.65 0.79
N MET A 314 -21.83 -15.99 1.14
CA MET A 314 -21.11 -15.32 2.24
C MET A 314 -20.81 -13.85 1.93
N GLN A 315 -20.49 -13.54 0.67
CA GLN A 315 -20.21 -12.18 0.21
C GLN A 315 -21.49 -11.34 0.15
N GLU A 316 -22.58 -11.89 -0.39
CA GLU A 316 -23.89 -11.24 -0.41
C GLU A 316 -24.42 -10.95 1.01
N ALA A 317 -24.14 -11.84 1.96
CA ALA A 317 -24.46 -11.63 3.37
C ALA A 317 -23.56 -10.61 4.08
N GLY A 318 -22.51 -10.09 3.42
CA GLY A 318 -21.53 -9.17 4.02
C GLY A 318 -20.63 -9.82 5.09
N SER A 319 -20.56 -11.15 5.11
CA SER A 319 -19.74 -11.93 6.05
C SER A 319 -18.35 -12.27 5.50
N LEU A 320 -18.18 -12.20 4.18
CA LEU A 320 -16.93 -12.43 3.49
C LEU A 320 -16.64 -11.27 2.51
N PHE A 321 -15.47 -10.66 2.65
CA PHE A 321 -14.91 -9.77 1.64
C PHE A 321 -13.96 -10.57 0.75
N VAL A 322 -14.14 -10.52 -0.57
CA VAL A 322 -13.22 -11.16 -1.52
C VAL A 322 -12.72 -10.12 -2.51
N GLU A 323 -11.40 -10.02 -2.65
CA GLU A 323 -10.76 -9.11 -3.59
C GLU A 323 -9.65 -9.84 -4.35
N GLN A 324 -9.73 -9.78 -5.69
CA GLN A 324 -8.65 -10.23 -6.55
C GLN A 324 -7.63 -9.10 -6.71
N MET A 325 -6.37 -9.41 -6.47
CA MET A 325 -5.24 -8.50 -6.64
C MET A 325 -4.67 -8.70 -8.04
N ASP A 326 -4.47 -7.61 -8.76
CA ASP A 326 -3.78 -7.67 -10.05
C ASP A 326 -2.26 -7.71 -9.85
N ALA A 327 -1.60 -8.62 -10.56
CA ALA A 327 -0.17 -8.73 -10.54
C ALA A 327 0.43 -7.60 -11.39
N ALA A 328 1.26 -6.74 -10.77
CA ALA A 328 2.01 -5.63 -11.36
C ALA A 328 1.36 -4.23 -11.42
N GLU A 329 0.17 -4.02 -10.85
CA GLU A 329 -0.38 -2.67 -10.67
C GLU A 329 -0.32 -2.15 -9.23
N LEU A 330 -0.04 -3.04 -8.26
CA LEU A 330 -0.17 -2.74 -6.84
C LEU A 330 1.17 -2.47 -6.17
N SER A 331 1.26 -1.41 -5.37
CA SER A 331 2.42 -1.21 -4.49
C SER A 331 2.27 -1.96 -3.15
N PRO A 332 3.36 -2.32 -2.46
CA PRO A 332 3.28 -2.94 -1.14
C PRO A 332 2.56 -2.07 -0.09
N GLY A 333 2.75 -0.75 -0.15
CA GLY A 333 2.08 0.21 0.72
C GLY A 333 0.58 0.29 0.45
N GLU A 334 0.18 0.25 -0.82
CA GLU A 334 -1.22 0.18 -1.22
C GLU A 334 -1.89 -1.10 -0.72
N PHE A 335 -1.27 -2.26 -0.94
CA PHE A 335 -1.76 -3.55 -0.43
C PHE A 335 -1.99 -3.49 1.09
N SER A 336 -0.96 -3.06 1.83
CA SER A 336 -1.03 -2.96 3.28
C SER A 336 -2.13 -2.01 3.74
N HIS A 337 -2.33 -0.90 3.02
CA HIS A 337 -3.41 0.04 3.30
C HIS A 337 -4.79 -0.57 3.03
N ARG A 338 -4.99 -1.28 1.92
CA ARG A 338 -6.25 -1.93 1.58
C ARG A 338 -6.64 -2.99 2.61
N VAL A 339 -5.70 -3.89 2.95
CA VAL A 339 -5.92 -4.93 3.98
C VAL A 339 -6.27 -4.28 5.31
N ARG A 340 -5.53 -3.24 5.72
CA ARG A 340 -5.80 -2.49 6.95
C ARG A 340 -7.19 -1.85 6.94
N ALA A 341 -7.52 -1.12 5.88
CA ALA A 341 -8.79 -0.41 5.76
C ALA A 341 -9.98 -1.40 5.80
N CYS A 342 -9.82 -2.57 5.17
CA CYS A 342 -10.80 -3.65 5.24
C CYS A 342 -10.98 -4.15 6.68
N VAL A 343 -9.88 -4.46 7.38
CA VAL A 343 -9.93 -4.97 8.76
C VAL A 343 -10.53 -3.96 9.73
N ASP A 344 -10.12 -2.69 9.65
CA ASP A 344 -10.61 -1.62 10.54
C ASP A 344 -12.09 -1.29 10.30
N ARG A 345 -12.51 -1.16 9.03
CA ARG A 345 -13.88 -0.73 8.69
C ARG A 345 -14.89 -1.87 8.81
N GLU A 346 -14.55 -3.05 8.30
CA GLU A 346 -15.48 -4.18 8.23
C GLU A 346 -15.43 -5.07 9.46
N ARG A 347 -14.54 -4.79 10.42
CA ARG A 347 -14.30 -5.57 11.65
C ARG A 347 -13.97 -7.04 11.36
N ILE A 348 -13.10 -7.26 10.38
CA ILE A 348 -12.65 -8.58 9.97
C ILE A 348 -11.86 -9.26 11.09
N ARG A 349 -12.18 -10.53 11.37
CA ARG A 349 -11.50 -11.37 12.36
C ARG A 349 -10.61 -12.45 11.74
N LEU A 350 -10.80 -12.74 10.46
CA LEU A 350 -9.99 -13.70 9.72
C LEU A 350 -9.57 -13.10 8.38
N VAL A 351 -8.26 -12.99 8.14
CA VAL A 351 -7.70 -12.51 6.87
C VAL A 351 -7.00 -13.68 6.19
N ALA A 352 -7.21 -13.84 4.90
CA ALA A 352 -6.54 -14.84 4.08
C ALA A 352 -5.85 -14.16 2.90
N ILE A 353 -4.58 -14.53 2.66
CA ILE A 353 -3.76 -14.06 1.54
C ILE A 353 -3.33 -15.29 0.74
N ASP A 354 -3.93 -15.47 -0.44
CA ASP A 354 -3.71 -16.61 -1.33
C ASP A 354 -3.21 -16.13 -2.71
N SER A 355 -1.91 -16.11 -3.00
CA SER A 355 -0.80 -16.68 -2.24
C SER A 355 0.37 -15.72 -2.06
N LEU A 356 1.30 -16.10 -1.17
CA LEU A 356 2.57 -15.41 -1.02
C LEU A 356 3.45 -15.47 -2.28
N ASN A 357 3.30 -16.50 -3.12
CA ASN A 357 4.00 -16.56 -4.39
C ASN A 357 3.45 -15.50 -5.34
N GLY A 358 2.13 -15.37 -5.43
CA GLY A 358 1.47 -14.32 -6.20
C GLY A 358 1.85 -12.93 -5.70
N TYR A 359 1.86 -12.71 -4.38
CA TYR A 359 2.33 -11.46 -3.78
C TYR A 359 3.79 -11.13 -4.17
N HIS A 360 4.69 -12.12 -4.13
CA HIS A 360 6.09 -11.92 -4.51
C HIS A 360 6.28 -11.72 -6.02
N ALA A 361 5.47 -12.39 -6.84
CA ALA A 361 5.48 -12.27 -8.29
C ALA A 361 4.88 -10.95 -8.77
N ALA A 362 3.91 -10.40 -8.04
CA ALA A 362 3.31 -9.10 -8.31
C ALA A 362 4.28 -7.94 -8.08
N MET A 363 5.37 -8.14 -7.33
CA MET A 363 6.28 -7.09 -6.88
C MET A 363 7.76 -7.52 -6.96
N PRO A 364 8.27 -7.96 -8.13
CA PRO A 364 9.54 -8.69 -8.23
C PRO A 364 10.80 -7.88 -7.85
N GLU A 365 10.75 -6.54 -7.91
CA GLU A 365 11.89 -5.65 -7.63
C GLU A 365 12.01 -5.22 -6.17
N GLU A 366 11.03 -5.58 -5.34
CA GLU A 366 10.97 -5.11 -3.96
C GLU A 366 11.88 -5.94 -3.04
N GLN A 367 13.04 -5.37 -2.70
CA GLN A 367 14.04 -6.03 -1.85
C GLN A 367 13.55 -6.36 -0.42
N PHE A 368 12.48 -5.70 0.04
CA PHE A 368 12.00 -5.78 1.43
C PHE A 368 10.54 -6.23 1.57
N LEU A 369 9.96 -6.92 0.58
CA LEU A 369 8.56 -7.40 0.64
C LEU A 369 8.23 -8.18 1.91
N ILE A 370 9.17 -9.03 2.33
CA ILE A 370 9.00 -9.89 3.50
C ILE A 370 8.92 -9.05 4.77
N LEU A 371 9.70 -7.95 4.84
CA LEU A 371 9.64 -7.02 5.96
C LEU A 371 8.29 -6.28 5.98
N HIS A 372 7.80 -5.82 4.83
CA HIS A 372 6.48 -5.19 4.73
C HIS A 372 5.36 -6.14 5.17
N LEU A 373 5.41 -7.39 4.70
CA LEU A 373 4.48 -8.43 5.11
C LEU A 373 4.58 -8.71 6.61
N HIS A 374 5.79 -8.74 7.17
CA HIS A 374 5.98 -8.89 8.61
C HIS A 374 5.31 -7.77 9.41
N GLU A 375 5.48 -6.52 8.98
CA GLU A 375 4.82 -5.36 9.62
C GLU A 375 3.28 -5.48 9.51
N LEU A 376 2.76 -5.91 8.37
CA LEU A 376 1.33 -6.16 8.16
C LEU A 376 0.80 -7.24 9.12
N LEU A 377 1.45 -8.40 9.19
CA LEU A 377 1.07 -9.49 10.08
C LEU A 377 1.11 -9.05 11.55
N GLN A 378 2.14 -8.31 11.96
CA GLN A 378 2.19 -7.77 13.33
C GLN A 378 1.02 -6.84 13.62
N TYR A 379 0.63 -5.99 12.68
CA TYR A 379 -0.53 -5.13 12.86
C TYR A 379 -1.83 -5.94 12.95
N LEU A 380 -2.04 -6.91 12.05
CA LEU A 380 -3.23 -7.77 12.04
C LEU A 380 -3.37 -8.58 13.33
N ASN A 381 -2.27 -9.19 13.79
CA ASN A 381 -2.20 -9.90 15.05
C ASN A 381 -2.63 -9.01 16.22
N ARG A 382 -2.21 -7.73 16.22
CA ARG A 382 -2.59 -6.76 17.26
C ARG A 382 -4.03 -6.28 17.14
N GLN A 383 -4.67 -6.35 15.98
CA GLN A 383 -6.12 -6.12 15.85
C GLN A 383 -6.94 -7.35 16.24
N GLY A 384 -6.28 -8.46 16.61
CA GLY A 384 -6.92 -9.73 16.92
C GLY A 384 -7.43 -10.47 15.68
N ALA A 385 -6.95 -10.11 14.48
CA ALA A 385 -7.29 -10.78 13.25
C ALA A 385 -6.35 -11.98 13.02
N THR A 386 -6.91 -13.17 12.86
CA THR A 386 -6.17 -14.38 12.51
C THR A 386 -5.84 -14.34 11.03
N THR A 387 -4.56 -14.47 10.68
CA THR A 387 -4.14 -14.35 9.28
C THR A 387 -3.69 -15.70 8.72
N PHE A 388 -4.20 -16.09 7.56
CA PHE A 388 -3.76 -17.25 6.79
C PHE A 388 -2.97 -16.81 5.57
N LEU A 389 -1.85 -17.46 5.34
CA LEU A 389 -0.98 -17.26 4.18
C LEU A 389 -0.79 -18.60 3.49
N THR A 390 -0.92 -18.67 2.18
CA THR A 390 -0.54 -19.88 1.43
C THR A 390 0.80 -19.67 0.73
N LEU A 391 1.61 -20.73 0.68
CA LEU A 391 2.89 -20.72 -0.03
C LEU A 391 3.07 -22.02 -0.79
N ALA A 392 3.15 -21.95 -2.12
CA ALA A 392 3.45 -23.15 -2.91
C ALA A 392 4.95 -23.41 -2.93
N GLN A 393 5.34 -24.64 -2.61
CA GLN A 393 6.73 -25.08 -2.73
C GLN A 393 6.98 -25.71 -4.11
N HIS A 394 8.10 -25.33 -4.71
CA HIS A 394 8.56 -25.92 -5.97
C HIS A 394 9.19 -27.30 -5.69
N GLY A 395 8.78 -28.31 -6.45
CA GLY A 395 9.14 -29.72 -6.26
C GLY A 395 7.94 -30.55 -5.81
N MET A 396 7.48 -31.46 -6.68
CA MET A 396 6.31 -32.33 -6.39
C MET A 396 6.67 -33.50 -5.47
N VAL A 397 7.89 -34.05 -5.57
CA VAL A 397 8.40 -35.20 -4.81
C VAL A 397 9.92 -35.02 -4.59
N GLY A 398 10.44 -35.27 -3.38
CA GLY A 398 11.88 -35.25 -3.07
C GLY A 398 12.37 -34.08 -2.18
N GLU A 399 13.69 -33.83 -2.20
CA GLU A 399 14.34 -32.75 -1.45
C GLU A 399 13.88 -31.37 -1.94
N MET A 400 13.21 -30.64 -1.06
CA MET A 400 12.73 -29.28 -1.34
C MET A 400 13.86 -28.29 -1.09
N LYS A 401 14.32 -27.62 -2.15
CA LYS A 401 15.14 -26.41 -1.99
C LYS A 401 14.22 -25.24 -1.69
N GLN A 402 14.31 -24.69 -0.48
CA GLN A 402 13.68 -23.41 -0.16
C GLN A 402 14.56 -22.29 -0.71
N THR A 403 14.00 -21.41 -1.54
CA THR A 403 14.69 -20.20 -2.00
C THR A 403 14.68 -19.10 -0.95
N VAL A 404 13.74 -19.12 0.01
CA VAL A 404 13.63 -18.15 1.11
C VAL A 404 13.02 -18.80 2.37
N GLU A 405 13.62 -18.58 3.54
CA GLU A 405 13.04 -18.96 4.83
C GLU A 405 11.86 -18.03 5.18
N VAL A 406 10.65 -18.33 4.71
CA VAL A 406 9.44 -17.52 5.01
C VAL A 406 8.73 -18.00 6.30
N THR A 407 9.17 -19.13 6.86
CA THR A 407 8.57 -19.77 8.03
C THR A 407 8.67 -18.95 9.33
N TYR A 408 9.59 -17.97 9.40
CA TYR A 408 9.70 -17.10 10.57
C TYR A 408 8.55 -16.09 10.68
N LEU A 409 7.89 -15.75 9.56
CA LEU A 409 6.75 -14.83 9.52
C LEU A 409 5.53 -15.35 10.26
N ALA A 410 5.40 -16.68 10.33
CA ALA A 410 4.23 -17.34 10.88
C ALA A 410 4.42 -17.82 12.32
N ASP A 411 3.35 -17.70 13.11
CA ASP A 411 3.22 -18.29 14.43
C ASP A 411 2.91 -19.78 14.34
N THR A 412 2.09 -20.17 13.35
CA THR A 412 1.73 -21.56 13.05
C THR A 412 2.13 -21.92 11.62
N VAL A 413 2.73 -23.09 11.41
CA VAL A 413 3.11 -23.58 10.07
C VAL A 413 2.50 -24.96 9.84
N ILE A 414 1.61 -25.06 8.85
CA ILE A 414 0.99 -26.31 8.40
C ILE A 414 1.67 -26.70 7.08
N MET A 415 2.16 -27.94 7.01
CA MET A 415 2.82 -28.50 5.85
C MET A 415 1.93 -29.55 5.18
N LEU A 416 1.66 -29.37 3.90
CA LEU A 416 0.96 -30.32 3.04
C LEU A 416 1.94 -30.99 2.08
N ARG A 417 1.88 -32.30 1.94
CA ARG A 417 2.75 -33.05 1.02
C ARG A 417 1.99 -34.11 0.24
N TYR A 418 2.54 -34.45 -0.92
CA TYR A 418 2.24 -35.72 -1.56
C TYR A 418 3.18 -36.80 -1.04
N PHE A 419 2.67 -38.02 -1.00
CA PHE A 419 3.47 -39.22 -0.82
C PHE A 419 2.90 -40.35 -1.66
N GLU A 420 3.76 -41.21 -2.17
CA GLU A 420 3.33 -42.43 -2.85
C GLU A 420 3.18 -43.55 -1.81
N ALA A 421 2.06 -44.26 -1.86
CA ALA A 421 1.92 -45.53 -1.17
C ALA A 421 1.01 -46.45 -1.97
N LEU A 422 1.45 -47.70 -2.15
CA LEU A 422 0.67 -48.74 -2.83
C LEU A 422 0.20 -48.31 -4.24
N GLY A 423 1.09 -47.69 -5.02
CA GLY A 423 0.79 -47.22 -6.38
C GLY A 423 -0.20 -46.06 -6.46
N ARG A 424 -0.45 -45.34 -5.35
CA ARG A 424 -1.36 -44.18 -5.30
C ARG A 424 -0.66 -42.95 -4.76
N VAL A 425 -0.93 -41.81 -5.38
CA VAL A 425 -0.54 -40.49 -4.86
C VAL A 425 -1.53 -40.10 -3.77
N ARG A 426 -1.04 -40.00 -2.54
CA ARG A 426 -1.82 -39.64 -1.34
C ARG A 426 -1.32 -38.31 -0.80
N ARG A 427 -2.12 -37.69 0.07
CA ARG A 427 -1.80 -36.39 0.68
C ARG A 427 -1.62 -36.54 2.18
N ALA A 428 -0.63 -35.86 2.72
CA ALA A 428 -0.34 -35.83 4.14
C ALA A 428 -0.26 -34.39 4.66
N MET A 429 -0.69 -34.19 5.90
CA MET A 429 -0.62 -32.93 6.62
C MET A 429 0.15 -33.11 7.92
N SER A 430 0.96 -32.12 8.28
CA SER A 430 1.59 -32.02 9.59
C SER A 430 1.72 -30.57 10.03
N VAL A 431 1.80 -30.35 11.34
CA VAL A 431 2.10 -29.04 11.93
C VAL A 431 3.59 -29.02 12.25
N ILE A 432 4.32 -28.12 11.60
CA ILE A 432 5.79 -28.00 11.76
C ILE A 432 6.13 -27.12 12.96
N LYS A 433 5.26 -26.15 13.25
CA LYS A 433 5.48 -25.13 14.27
C LYS A 433 4.14 -24.59 14.75
N LYS A 434 4.01 -24.38 16.05
CA LYS A 434 2.98 -23.55 16.67
C LYS A 434 3.61 -22.80 17.84
N ARG A 435 3.65 -21.47 17.79
CA ARG A 435 4.26 -20.65 18.88
C ARG A 435 3.38 -20.58 20.13
N THR A 436 2.07 -20.75 19.99
CA THR A 436 1.11 -20.59 21.08
C THR A 436 0.32 -21.88 21.27
N GLY A 437 0.56 -22.53 22.41
CA GLY A 437 -0.08 -23.81 22.77
C GLY A 437 0.56 -25.02 22.06
N PRO A 438 0.16 -26.24 22.45
CA PRO A 438 0.67 -27.46 21.86
C PRO A 438 0.10 -27.70 20.46
N HIS A 439 0.77 -28.56 19.70
CA HIS A 439 0.27 -29.20 18.49
C HIS A 439 0.72 -30.67 18.50
N GLU A 440 0.06 -31.51 17.72
CA GLU A 440 0.54 -32.88 17.53
C GLU A 440 1.83 -32.90 16.70
N ASP A 441 2.75 -33.78 17.04
CA ASP A 441 3.99 -34.06 16.32
C ASP A 441 3.83 -35.15 15.24
N THR A 442 2.59 -35.56 14.98
CA THR A 442 2.25 -36.62 14.03
C THR A 442 2.06 -36.11 12.60
N ILE A 443 2.13 -37.03 11.64
CA ILE A 443 1.78 -36.79 10.24
C ILE A 443 0.49 -37.55 9.96
N ARG A 444 -0.55 -36.87 9.49
CA ARG A 444 -1.86 -37.47 9.20
C ARG A 444 -2.13 -37.49 7.70
N GLU A 445 -2.71 -38.57 7.20
CA GLU A 445 -3.27 -38.56 5.83
C GLU A 445 -4.53 -37.71 5.80
N PHE A 446 -4.74 -36.99 4.70
CA PHE A 446 -6.03 -36.37 4.44
C PHE A 446 -6.49 -36.60 3.01
N ARG A 447 -7.80 -36.54 2.81
CA ARG A 447 -8.46 -36.70 1.51
C ARG A 447 -9.30 -35.47 1.23
N ILE A 448 -9.42 -35.17 -0.06
CA ILE A 448 -10.31 -34.14 -0.58
C ILE A 448 -11.29 -34.88 -1.49
N ASP A 449 -12.57 -34.85 -1.14
CA ASP A 449 -13.65 -35.43 -1.92
C ASP A 449 -14.83 -34.44 -2.00
N ASN A 450 -15.97 -34.89 -2.53
CA ASN A 450 -17.16 -34.06 -2.72
C ASN A 450 -17.77 -33.55 -1.40
N ARG A 451 -17.32 -34.05 -0.24
CA ARG A 451 -17.73 -33.60 1.10
C ARG A 451 -16.70 -32.64 1.72
N GLY A 452 -15.65 -32.27 0.98
CA GLY A 452 -14.59 -31.39 1.44
C GLY A 452 -13.37 -32.14 1.96
N ILE A 453 -12.75 -31.63 3.03
CA ILE A 453 -11.53 -32.19 3.62
C ILE A 453 -11.89 -33.21 4.70
N THR A 454 -11.33 -34.42 4.60
CA THR A 454 -11.37 -35.43 5.67
C THR A 454 -9.95 -35.75 6.11
N VAL A 455 -9.66 -35.62 7.42
CA VAL A 455 -8.36 -35.94 8.02
C VAL A 455 -8.46 -37.28 8.74
N GLY A 456 -7.52 -38.19 8.45
CA GLY A 456 -7.46 -39.54 9.00
C GLY A 456 -6.52 -39.67 10.21
N GLU A 457 -6.18 -40.92 10.49
CA GLU A 457 -5.28 -41.29 11.58
C GLU A 457 -3.81 -40.95 11.28
N PRO A 458 -2.97 -40.84 12.33
CA PRO A 458 -1.53 -40.73 12.20
C PRO A 458 -0.91 -41.87 11.35
N LEU A 459 0.04 -41.51 10.49
CA LEU A 459 0.78 -42.42 9.60
C LEU A 459 1.94 -43.14 10.33
N GLU A 460 1.67 -43.75 11.48
CA GLU A 460 2.69 -44.41 12.34
C GLU A 460 3.44 -45.54 11.64
N LYS A 461 2.80 -46.17 10.65
CA LYS A 461 3.35 -47.32 9.91
C LYS A 461 4.21 -46.93 8.72
N PHE A 462 4.52 -45.65 8.52
CA PHE A 462 5.33 -45.17 7.41
C PHE A 462 6.52 -44.35 7.90
N GLN A 463 7.72 -44.64 7.40
CA GLN A 463 8.91 -43.81 7.59
C GLN A 463 9.22 -43.05 6.31
N GLY A 464 9.82 -41.87 6.41
CA GLY A 464 10.20 -41.09 5.22
C GLY A 464 9.05 -40.36 4.52
N VAL A 465 7.88 -40.22 5.15
CA VAL A 465 6.74 -39.44 4.59
C VAL A 465 7.15 -38.00 4.27
N LEU A 466 7.95 -37.36 5.13
CA LEU A 466 8.49 -36.03 4.88
C LEU A 466 9.53 -35.99 3.74
N ARG A 467 10.09 -37.12 3.31
CA ARG A 467 10.99 -37.21 2.14
C ARG A 467 10.22 -37.39 0.82
N GLY A 468 8.90 -37.63 0.88
CA GLY A 468 8.04 -37.87 -0.28
C GLY A 468 8.06 -39.28 -0.84
N VAL A 469 9.04 -40.11 -0.43
CA VAL A 469 9.18 -41.52 -0.80
C VAL A 469 9.16 -42.35 0.49
N PRO A 470 7.97 -42.67 1.03
CA PRO A 470 7.88 -43.35 2.30
C PRO A 470 8.13 -44.86 2.17
N THR A 471 8.72 -45.44 3.19
CA THR A 471 8.84 -46.88 3.38
C THR A 471 7.80 -47.33 4.40
N TYR A 472 6.95 -48.30 4.04
CA TYR A 472 6.03 -48.91 4.98
C TYR A 472 6.81 -49.82 5.95
N VAL A 473 6.66 -49.57 7.25
CA VAL A 473 7.31 -50.29 8.36
C VAL A 473 6.30 -50.93 9.31
N GLY A 474 5.01 -50.93 8.95
CA GLY A 474 4.00 -51.68 9.68
C GLY A 474 4.25 -53.18 9.62
N GLN A 475 3.49 -53.97 10.37
CA GLN A 475 3.65 -55.42 10.38
C GLN A 475 3.55 -56.00 8.96
N SER A 476 4.68 -56.51 8.48
CA SER A 476 4.76 -57.45 7.38
C SER A 476 4.26 -58.80 7.91
N ALA A 477 2.95 -58.93 8.11
CA ALA A 477 2.40 -60.29 8.16
C ALA A 477 2.81 -60.95 6.83
N PRO A 478 3.36 -62.18 6.86
CA PRO A 478 3.71 -62.85 5.62
C PRO A 478 2.45 -62.92 4.75
N LEU A 479 2.57 -62.50 3.49
CA LEU A 479 1.62 -62.90 2.46
C LEU A 479 1.71 -64.42 2.36
N MET A 480 0.82 -65.10 3.07
CA MET A 480 0.58 -66.54 2.97
C MET A 480 -0.94 -66.71 2.92
N GLU A 481 -1.38 -67.00 1.69
CA GLU A 481 -2.68 -67.50 1.18
C GLU A 481 -3.91 -66.60 1.23
#